data_AF-A0AAE1UCM7-F1
#
_entry.id   AF-A0AAE1UCM7-F1
#
_cell.length_a   1.000
_cell.length_b   1.000
_cell.length_c   1.000
_cell.angle_alpha   90.00
_cell.angle_beta   90.00
_cell.angle_gamma   90.00
#
_symmetry.space_group_name_H-M   'P 1'
#
loop_
_entity.id
_entity.type
_entity.pdbx_description
1 polymer ?
#
loop_
_entity_poly.entity_id
_entity_poly.type
_entity_poly.pdbx_seq_one_letter_code
_entity_poly.pdbx_strand_id
1 'polypeptide(L)'
;MYIVVKVVNSILSHSLNHRQFQLLLEKVNEHYIDLLLFCEVRWLSRGAMLSRVCDLKQEISNFLHQKKLPYADKFFDPRWLACLALLTDISTHLNALNLKSQGKKVLVTDMYCRIIAFEVKLRLWEAQLADSQFAHFPCLAACDPDTIDPDTRLSDRHLNDILLLATSTIKPDMEALLCEKQHQVSH
;
A
#
# COMPACT_ATOMS: atom_id res chain seq x y z
N MET A 1 -8.15 0.91 -2.54
CA MET A 1 -7.54 -0.26 -3.24
C MET A 1 -8.36 -0.75 -4.45
N TYR A 2 -9.66 -1.02 -4.34
CA TYR A 2 -10.47 -1.55 -5.46
C TYR A 2 -10.33 -0.78 -6.78
N ILE A 3 -10.44 0.55 -6.74
CA ILE A 3 -10.31 1.43 -7.92
C ILE A 3 -8.92 1.27 -8.57
N VAL A 4 -7.85 1.27 -7.78
CA VAL A 4 -6.47 1.09 -8.26
C VAL A 4 -6.31 -0.26 -8.96
N VAL A 5 -6.82 -1.34 -8.35
CA VAL A 5 -6.77 -2.68 -8.95
C VAL A 5 -7.54 -2.72 -10.27
N LYS A 6 -8.72 -2.09 -10.34
CA LYS A 6 -9.48 -2.00 -11.58
C LYS A 6 -8.73 -1.24 -12.67
N VAL A 7 -8.12 -0.10 -12.34
CA VAL A 7 -7.30 0.69 -13.26
C VAL A 7 -6.11 -0.12 -13.79
N VAL A 8 -5.31 -0.70 -12.89
CA VAL A 8 -4.15 -1.52 -13.25
C VAL A 8 -4.59 -2.70 -14.13
N ASN A 9 -5.66 -3.40 -13.75
CA ASN A 9 -6.16 -4.52 -14.55
C ASN A 9 -6.70 -4.07 -15.92
N SER A 10 -7.38 -2.92 -16.02
CA SER A 10 -7.85 -2.39 -17.32
C SER A 10 -6.71 -2.04 -18.27
N ILE A 11 -5.54 -1.67 -17.73
CA ILE A 11 -4.34 -1.41 -18.53
C ILE A 11 -3.65 -2.74 -18.89
N LEU A 12 -3.45 -3.62 -17.92
CA LEU A 12 -2.59 -4.81 -18.07
C LEU A 12 -3.31 -6.05 -18.65
N SER A 13 -4.62 -6.21 -18.44
CA SER A 13 -5.36 -7.40 -18.92
C SER A 13 -5.66 -7.38 -20.42
N HIS A 14 -5.61 -6.20 -21.04
CA HIS A 14 -5.81 -6.02 -22.47
C HIS A 14 -4.45 -5.83 -23.16
N SER A 15 -4.01 -6.84 -23.93
CA SER A 15 -2.68 -6.88 -24.57
C SER A 15 -2.34 -5.62 -25.38
N LEU A 16 -3.31 -5.05 -26.09
CA LEU A 16 -3.11 -3.81 -26.85
C LEU A 16 -2.89 -2.61 -25.92
N ASN A 17 -3.70 -2.47 -24.86
CA ASN A 17 -3.57 -1.37 -23.90
C ASN A 17 -2.22 -1.48 -23.18
N HIS A 18 -1.85 -2.67 -22.75
CA HIS A 18 -0.60 -2.94 -22.07
C HIS A 18 0.61 -2.53 -22.92
N ARG A 19 0.69 -3.00 -24.16
CA ARG A 19 1.77 -2.62 -25.08
C ARG A 19 1.80 -1.12 -25.34
N GLN A 20 0.64 -0.48 -25.49
CA GLN A 20 0.57 0.96 -25.73
C GLN A 20 0.97 1.78 -24.49
N PHE A 21 0.69 1.27 -23.29
CA PHE A 21 1.13 1.88 -22.05
C PHE A 21 2.65 1.76 -21.88
N GLN A 22 3.24 0.59 -22.16
CA GLN A 22 4.70 0.42 -22.17
C GLN A 22 5.38 1.40 -23.15
N LEU A 23 4.84 1.54 -24.37
CA LEU A 23 5.33 2.53 -25.34
C LEU A 23 5.18 3.98 -24.87
N LEU A 24 4.19 4.29 -24.03
CA LEU A 24 4.05 5.61 -23.42
C LEU A 24 5.16 5.83 -22.39
N LEU A 25 5.42 4.86 -21.51
CA LEU A 25 6.48 4.96 -20.51
C LEU A 25 7.86 5.10 -21.14
N GLU A 26 8.14 4.34 -22.20
CA GLU A 26 9.39 4.46 -22.98
C GLU A 26 9.56 5.86 -23.57
N LYS A 27 8.49 6.49 -24.06
CA LYS A 27 8.54 7.83 -24.64
C LYS A 27 8.77 8.94 -23.62
N VAL A 28 8.20 8.79 -22.43
CA VAL A 28 8.38 9.74 -21.32
C VAL A 28 9.73 9.52 -20.61
N ASN A 29 10.48 8.48 -21.00
CA ASN A 29 11.75 8.08 -20.39
C ASN A 29 11.61 7.84 -18.88
N GLU A 30 10.50 7.21 -18.50
CA GLU A 30 10.22 6.87 -17.11
C GLU A 30 11.14 5.76 -16.60
N HIS A 31 11.41 5.78 -15.30
CA HIS A 31 12.28 4.77 -14.68
C HIS A 31 11.68 3.36 -14.76
N TYR A 32 10.35 3.26 -14.77
CA TYR A 32 9.63 2.01 -14.88
C TYR A 32 9.23 1.74 -16.33
N ILE A 33 9.43 0.49 -16.74
CA ILE A 33 9.04 0.01 -18.08
C ILE A 33 7.57 -0.42 -18.10
N ASP A 34 6.95 -0.68 -16.92
CA ASP A 34 5.62 -1.27 -16.83
C ASP A 34 4.99 -1.16 -15.43
N LEU A 35 3.66 -1.31 -15.34
CA LEU A 35 2.94 -1.49 -14.06
C LEU A 35 3.11 -2.90 -13.50
N LEU A 36 2.94 -3.03 -12.18
CA LEU A 36 2.90 -4.32 -11.52
C LEU A 36 1.46 -4.84 -11.46
N LEU A 37 1.26 -6.08 -11.92
CA LEU A 37 -0.02 -6.78 -11.76
C LEU A 37 -0.34 -6.97 -10.27
N PHE A 38 -1.60 -6.77 -9.94
CA PHE A 38 -2.12 -7.13 -8.62
C PHE A 38 -2.19 -8.65 -8.48
N CYS A 39 -1.58 -9.19 -7.43
CA CYS A 39 -1.79 -10.58 -7.01
C CYS A 39 -2.29 -10.60 -5.56
N GLU A 40 -3.53 -11.06 -5.35
CA GLU A 40 -4.17 -11.14 -4.03
C GLU A 40 -3.35 -11.94 -3.01
N VAL A 41 -2.68 -12.99 -3.48
CA VAL A 41 -1.99 -13.99 -2.63
C VAL A 41 -0.67 -13.47 -2.04
N ARG A 42 -0.11 -12.38 -2.57
CA ARG A 42 1.20 -11.86 -2.12
C ARG A 42 1.09 -10.39 -1.77
N TRP A 43 0.76 -10.13 -0.52
CA TRP A 43 0.59 -8.77 -0.05
C TRP A 43 1.84 -7.86 -0.24
N LEU A 44 3.05 -8.44 -0.22
CA LEU A 44 4.30 -7.70 -0.50
C LEU A 44 4.26 -7.03 -1.89
N SER A 45 3.63 -7.67 -2.88
CA SER A 45 3.49 -7.09 -4.23
C SER A 45 2.46 -5.96 -4.28
N ARG A 46 1.56 -5.85 -3.29
CA ARG A 46 0.56 -4.78 -3.21
C ARG A 46 1.20 -3.44 -2.89
N GLY A 47 2.13 -3.40 -1.92
CA GLY A 47 2.87 -2.17 -1.61
C GLY A 47 3.72 -1.68 -2.78
N ALA A 48 4.38 -2.61 -3.48
CA ALA A 48 5.16 -2.30 -4.68
C ALA A 48 4.28 -1.78 -5.83
N MET A 49 3.12 -2.39 -6.06
CA MET A 49 2.17 -1.94 -7.08
C MET A 49 1.62 -0.54 -6.76
N LEU A 50 1.23 -0.28 -5.51
CA LEU A 50 0.78 1.04 -5.08
C LEU A 50 1.86 2.11 -5.28
N SER A 51 3.10 1.81 -4.89
CA SER A 51 4.24 2.73 -5.06
C SER A 51 4.39 3.12 -6.53
N ARG A 52 4.36 2.13 -7.43
CA ARG A 52 4.46 2.38 -8.87
C ARG A 52 3.28 3.16 -9.44
N VAL A 53 2.07 2.96 -8.92
CA VAL A 53 0.89 3.76 -9.33
C VAL A 53 1.02 5.20 -8.86
N CYS A 54 1.57 5.45 -7.67
CA CYS A 54 1.87 6.80 -7.20
C CYS A 54 2.92 7.49 -8.07
N ASP A 55 3.98 6.77 -8.44
CA ASP A 55 5.05 7.29 -9.30
C ASP A 55 4.52 7.63 -10.71
N LEU A 56 3.68 6.76 -11.28
CA LEU A 56 3.14 6.88 -12.64
C LEU A 56 1.76 7.56 -12.73
N LYS A 57 1.37 8.33 -11.70
CA LYS A 57 -0.01 8.85 -11.57
C LYS A 57 -0.42 9.75 -12.76
N GLN A 58 0.52 10.49 -13.35
CA GLN A 58 0.25 11.37 -14.50
C GLN A 58 0.09 10.57 -15.79
N GLU A 59 0.96 9.59 -16.01
CA GLU A 59 1.00 8.70 -17.17
C GLU A 59 -0.26 7.85 -17.22
N ILE A 60 -0.64 7.28 -16.07
CA ILE A 60 -1.88 6.51 -15.90
C ILE A 60 -3.08 7.39 -16.23
N SER A 61 -3.15 8.59 -15.65
CA SER A 61 -4.25 9.54 -15.89
C SER A 61 -4.41 9.88 -17.38
N ASN A 62 -3.31 10.28 -18.02
CA ASN A 62 -3.27 10.61 -19.45
C ASN A 62 -3.70 9.42 -20.31
N PHE A 63 -3.21 8.22 -20.00
CA PHE A 63 -3.56 7.02 -20.74
C PHE A 63 -5.05 6.68 -20.61
N LEU A 64 -5.62 6.76 -19.40
CA LEU A 64 -7.04 6.50 -19.16
C LEU A 64 -7.91 7.48 -19.94
N HIS A 65 -7.57 8.78 -19.96
CA HIS A 65 -8.29 9.78 -20.75
C HIS A 65 -8.22 9.51 -22.25
N GLN A 66 -7.03 9.25 -22.78
CA GLN A 66 -6.85 8.96 -24.20
C GLN A 66 -7.67 7.74 -24.64
N LYS A 67 -7.75 6.73 -23.79
CA LYS A 67 -8.49 5.48 -24.04
C LYS A 67 -9.96 5.54 -23.66
N LYS A 68 -10.43 6.63 -23.05
CA LYS A 68 -11.79 6.76 -22.49
C LYS A 68 -12.11 5.61 -21.52
N LEU A 69 -11.12 5.20 -20.74
CA LEU A 69 -11.25 4.18 -19.70
C LEU A 69 -11.83 4.80 -18.42
N PRO A 70 -12.54 4.00 -17.60
CA PRO A 70 -13.14 4.51 -16.36
C PRO A 70 -12.08 4.96 -15.36
N TYR A 71 -12.50 5.79 -14.39
CA TYR A 71 -11.71 6.27 -13.26
C TYR A 71 -10.58 7.27 -13.60
N ALA A 72 -10.48 7.76 -14.84
CA ALA A 72 -9.53 8.82 -15.21
C ALA A 72 -9.67 10.05 -14.29
N ASP A 73 -10.90 10.49 -14.03
CA ASP A 73 -11.21 11.65 -13.19
C ASP A 73 -10.69 11.53 -11.75
N LYS A 74 -10.48 10.29 -11.24
CA LYS A 74 -9.95 10.07 -9.89
C LYS A 74 -8.50 10.53 -9.75
N PHE A 75 -7.73 10.52 -10.83
CA PHE A 75 -6.36 11.03 -10.83
C PHE A 75 -6.28 12.56 -10.91
N PHE A 76 -7.42 13.26 -10.97
CA PHE A 76 -7.51 14.72 -10.82
C PHE A 76 -8.12 15.12 -9.47
N ASP A 77 -8.69 14.17 -8.72
CA ASP A 77 -9.24 14.40 -7.39
C ASP A 77 -8.10 14.42 -6.36
N PRO A 78 -7.73 15.60 -5.82
CA PRO A 78 -6.56 15.68 -4.96
C PRO A 78 -6.73 14.94 -3.64
N ARG A 79 -7.96 14.86 -3.12
CA ARG A 79 -8.28 14.10 -1.90
C ARG A 79 -8.07 12.61 -2.13
N TRP A 80 -8.49 12.12 -3.30
CA TRP A 80 -8.26 10.73 -3.67
C TRP A 80 -6.77 10.41 -3.83
N LEU A 81 -6.00 11.31 -4.45
CA LEU A 81 -4.55 11.17 -4.57
C LEU A 81 -3.84 11.18 -3.20
N ALA A 82 -4.26 12.04 -2.27
CA ALA A 82 -3.75 12.03 -0.90
C ALA A 82 -4.05 10.70 -0.19
N CYS A 83 -5.26 10.15 -0.36
CA CYS A 83 -5.62 8.84 0.20
C CYS A 83 -4.79 7.70 -0.41
N LEU A 84 -4.53 7.77 -1.72
CA LEU A 84 -3.67 6.80 -2.41
C LEU A 84 -2.22 6.88 -1.92
N ALA A 85 -1.69 8.09 -1.74
CA ALA A 85 -0.35 8.34 -1.25
C ALA A 85 -0.16 7.82 0.19
N LEU A 86 -1.10 8.16 1.08
CA LEU A 86 -1.10 7.67 2.46
C LEU A 86 -1.21 6.14 2.53
N LEU A 87 -2.07 5.53 1.70
CA LEU A 87 -2.16 4.08 1.59
C LEU A 87 -0.84 3.44 1.15
N THR A 88 -0.13 4.09 0.23
CA THR A 88 1.16 3.65 -0.29
C THR A 88 2.23 3.67 0.80
N ASP A 89 2.30 4.76 1.57
CA ASP A 89 3.23 4.91 2.68
C ASP A 89 2.96 3.88 3.79
N ILE A 90 1.70 3.74 4.24
CA ILE A 90 1.32 2.73 5.25
C ILE A 90 1.63 1.31 4.76
N SER A 91 1.31 1.01 3.50
CA SER A 91 1.62 -0.30 2.91
C SER A 91 3.12 -0.58 2.89
N THR A 92 3.94 0.43 2.62
CA THR A 92 5.41 0.34 2.64
C THR A 92 5.94 0.05 4.04
N HIS A 93 5.40 0.71 5.06
CA HIS A 93 5.75 0.45 6.46
C HIS A 93 5.37 -0.95 6.92
N LEU A 94 4.17 -1.41 6.57
CA LEU A 94 3.73 -2.79 6.83
C LEU A 94 4.65 -3.78 6.13
N ASN A 95 5.01 -3.53 4.86
CA ASN A 95 5.93 -4.35 4.09
C ASN A 95 7.28 -4.51 4.78
N ALA A 96 7.83 -3.40 5.29
CA ALA A 96 9.06 -3.40 6.06
C ALA A 96 8.95 -4.17 7.38
N LEU A 97 7.82 -4.05 8.10
CA LEU A 97 7.56 -4.83 9.32
C LEU A 97 7.58 -6.33 9.01
N ASN A 98 6.89 -6.77 7.97
CA ASN A 98 6.83 -8.18 7.63
C ASN A 98 8.12 -8.75 7.11
N LEU A 99 8.85 -8.03 6.26
CA LEU A 99 10.17 -8.48 5.81
C LEU A 99 11.09 -8.70 7.01
N LYS A 100 11.02 -7.82 8.02
CA LYS A 100 11.75 -8.02 9.27
C LYS A 100 11.28 -9.27 10.01
N SER A 101 9.96 -9.48 10.09
CA SER A 101 9.35 -10.63 10.77
C SER A 101 9.53 -11.96 10.03
N GLN A 102 9.85 -11.95 8.74
CA GLN A 102 10.17 -13.15 7.97
C GLN A 102 11.63 -13.57 8.17
N GLY A 103 11.86 -14.84 8.52
CA GLY A 103 13.20 -15.41 8.59
C GLY A 103 13.26 -16.67 9.44
N LYS A 104 14.16 -17.60 9.10
CA LYS A 104 14.31 -18.90 9.79
C LYS A 104 14.78 -18.82 11.25
N LYS A 105 14.99 -17.62 11.81
CA LYS A 105 15.59 -17.37 13.13
C LYS A 105 14.87 -16.29 13.96
N VAL A 106 13.64 -15.90 13.59
CA VAL A 106 12.88 -14.90 14.35
C VAL A 106 12.04 -15.63 15.41
N LEU A 107 12.23 -15.30 16.69
CA LEU A 107 11.42 -15.87 17.76
C LEU A 107 10.01 -15.26 17.73
N VAL A 108 9.02 -16.01 18.19
CA VAL A 108 7.63 -15.51 18.32
C VAL A 108 7.56 -14.29 19.23
N THR A 109 8.37 -14.28 20.29
CA THR A 109 8.53 -13.13 21.19
C THR A 109 9.06 -11.89 20.47
N ASP A 110 10.03 -12.06 19.57
CA ASP A 110 10.55 -10.95 18.76
C ASP A 110 9.50 -10.41 17.80
N MET A 111 8.70 -11.29 17.19
CA MET A 111 7.58 -10.87 16.33
C MET A 111 6.55 -10.07 17.12
N TYR A 112 6.17 -10.55 18.31
CA TYR A 112 5.23 -9.86 19.19
C TYR A 112 5.76 -8.47 19.57
N CYS A 113 7.00 -8.37 20.03
CA CYS A 113 7.61 -7.08 20.37
C CYS A 113 7.64 -6.11 19.17
N ARG A 114 7.87 -6.62 17.95
CA ARG A 114 7.86 -5.80 16.73
C ARG A 114 6.47 -5.30 16.36
N ILE A 115 5.43 -6.12 16.55
CA ILE A 115 4.04 -5.72 16.33
C ILE A 115 3.64 -4.64 17.33
N ILE A 116 3.94 -4.82 18.62
CA ILE A 116 3.66 -3.81 19.66
C ILE A 116 4.42 -2.51 19.36
N ALA A 117 5.70 -2.59 19.00
CA ALA A 117 6.47 -1.41 18.62
C ALA A 117 5.91 -0.72 17.37
N PHE A 118 5.34 -1.47 16.43
CA PHE A 118 4.67 -0.92 15.25
C PHE A 118 3.35 -0.21 15.62
N GLU A 119 2.57 -0.77 16.53
CA GLU A 119 1.36 -0.13 17.05
C GLU A 119 1.67 1.23 17.70
N VAL A 120 2.71 1.29 18.52
CA VAL A 120 3.18 2.55 19.13
C VAL A 120 3.59 3.57 18.05
N LYS A 121 4.25 3.12 16.97
CA LYS A 121 4.58 3.98 15.83
C LYS A 121 3.35 4.51 15.11
N LEU A 122 2.32 3.69 14.91
CA LEU A 122 1.08 4.14 14.27
C LEU A 122 0.43 5.29 15.06
N ARG A 123 0.38 5.18 16.39
CA ARG A 123 -0.14 6.26 17.26
C ARG A 123 0.70 7.53 17.18
N LEU A 124 2.04 7.38 17.13
CA LEU A 124 2.94 8.52 16.94
C LEU A 124 2.71 9.17 15.58
N TRP A 125 2.59 8.38 14.52
CA TRP A 125 2.36 8.88 13.17
C TRP A 125 1.01 9.56 13.00
N GLU A 126 -0.04 9.07 13.67
CA GLU A 126 -1.34 9.73 13.73
C GLU A 126 -1.22 11.14 14.32
N ALA A 127 -0.53 11.29 15.45
CA ALA A 127 -0.27 12.60 16.05
C ALA A 127 0.57 13.51 15.14
N GLN A 128 1.59 12.96 14.48
CA GLN A 128 2.42 13.71 13.53
C GLN A 128 1.63 14.17 12.30
N LEU A 129 0.72 13.34 11.77
CA LEU A 129 -0.15 13.73 10.67
C LEU A 129 -1.09 14.88 11.06
N ALA A 130 -1.62 14.88 12.29
CA ALA A 130 -2.42 15.98 12.82
C ALA A 130 -1.61 17.30 12.90
N ASP A 131 -0.32 17.19 13.20
CA ASP A 131 0.63 18.32 13.20
C ASP A 131 1.23 18.63 11.81
N SER A 132 0.69 18.05 10.73
CA SER A 132 1.18 18.21 9.34
C SER A 132 2.67 17.83 9.15
N GLN A 133 3.14 16.84 9.90
CA GLN A 133 4.49 16.29 9.80
C GLN A 133 4.49 15.02 8.95
N PHE A 134 5.08 15.09 7.75
CA PHE A 134 5.07 14.01 6.77
C PHE A 134 6.40 13.26 6.64
N ALA A 135 7.29 13.35 7.64
CA ALA A 135 8.63 12.74 7.58
C ALA A 135 8.62 11.22 7.34
N HIS A 136 7.55 10.53 7.76
CA HIS A 136 7.34 9.10 7.54
C HIS A 136 6.40 8.80 6.37
N PHE A 137 5.94 9.81 5.66
CA PHE A 137 4.96 9.71 4.59
C PHE A 137 5.46 10.42 3.31
N PRO A 138 6.53 9.92 2.68
CA PRO A 138 7.14 10.58 1.53
C PRO A 138 6.20 10.69 0.32
N CYS A 139 5.33 9.70 0.07
CA CYS A 139 4.35 9.82 -1.01
C CYS A 139 3.33 10.92 -0.70
N LEU A 140 2.86 10.99 0.56
CA LEU A 140 1.90 12.03 0.98
C LEU A 140 2.54 13.42 0.99
N ALA A 141 3.81 13.53 1.41
CA ALA A 141 4.57 14.78 1.40
C ALA A 141 4.78 15.34 -0.02
N ALA A 142 4.80 14.46 -1.03
CA ALA A 142 4.89 14.83 -2.44
C ALA A 142 3.53 15.22 -3.05
N CYS A 143 2.43 15.10 -2.31
CA CYS A 143 1.15 15.70 -2.68
C CYS A 143 1.13 17.19 -2.31
N ASP A 144 0.33 17.97 -3.03
CA ASP A 144 0.25 19.42 -2.83
C ASP A 144 -0.25 19.74 -1.40
N PRO A 145 0.46 20.54 -0.58
CA PRO A 145 0.10 20.77 0.82
C PRO A 145 -1.31 21.32 1.02
N ASP A 146 -1.80 22.13 0.07
CA ASP A 146 -3.15 22.71 0.08
C ASP A 146 -4.27 21.67 -0.13
N THR A 147 -3.92 20.43 -0.49
CA THR A 147 -4.86 19.32 -0.72
C THR A 147 -4.98 18.37 0.47
N ILE A 148 -4.14 18.55 1.49
CA ILE A 148 -4.20 17.82 2.75
C ILE A 148 -5.08 18.63 3.70
N ASP A 149 -6.38 18.39 3.64
CA ASP A 149 -7.29 18.89 4.66
C ASP A 149 -6.86 18.27 6.01
N PRO A 150 -6.68 19.03 7.12
CA PRO A 150 -6.52 18.44 8.45
C PRO A 150 -7.71 17.55 8.83
N ASP A 151 -8.89 17.78 8.22
CA ASP A 151 -10.06 16.89 8.27
C ASP A 151 -10.11 15.87 7.13
N THR A 152 -8.98 15.60 6.45
CA THR A 152 -8.73 14.32 5.74
C THR A 152 -8.60 13.20 6.78
N ARG A 153 -9.55 13.13 7.71
CA ARG A 153 -9.88 11.95 8.44
C ARG A 153 -10.12 10.88 7.38
N LEU A 154 -9.14 10.01 7.23
CA LEU A 154 -9.41 8.64 6.81
C LEU A 154 -10.59 8.20 7.65
N SER A 155 -11.79 8.24 7.08
CA SER A 155 -12.97 7.81 7.82
C SER A 155 -12.69 6.41 8.37
N ASP A 156 -13.23 6.09 9.54
CA ASP A 156 -13.05 4.77 10.13
C ASP A 156 -13.43 3.67 9.12
N ARG A 157 -14.36 3.95 8.19
CA ARG A 157 -14.68 3.05 7.08
C ARG A 157 -13.54 2.90 6.07
N HIS A 158 -12.88 3.98 5.67
CA HIS A 158 -11.69 3.92 4.81
C HIS A 158 -10.55 3.16 5.50
N LEU A 159 -10.30 3.43 6.78
CA LEU A 159 -9.26 2.74 7.55
C LEU A 159 -9.60 1.27 7.77
N ASN A 160 -10.86 0.95 8.05
CA ASN A 160 -11.34 -0.41 8.30
C ASN A 160 -11.37 -1.23 7.01
N ASP A 161 -11.78 -0.66 5.88
CA ASP A 161 -11.62 -1.32 4.58
C ASP A 161 -10.12 -1.55 4.27
N ILE A 162 -9.23 -0.61 4.62
CA ILE A 162 -7.78 -0.73 4.43
C ILE A 162 -7.17 -1.81 5.36
N LEU A 163 -7.57 -1.86 6.64
CA LEU A 163 -7.10 -2.78 7.66
C LEU A 163 -7.68 -4.19 7.50
N LEU A 164 -8.96 -4.32 7.19
CA LEU A 164 -9.64 -5.59 6.88
C LEU A 164 -9.09 -6.22 5.59
N LEU A 165 -8.54 -5.40 4.68
CA LEU A 165 -7.78 -5.87 3.52
C LEU A 165 -6.31 -6.20 3.84
N ALA A 166 -5.75 -5.74 4.97
CA ALA A 166 -4.37 -6.00 5.39
C ALA A 166 -4.26 -7.22 6.31
N THR A 167 -5.32 -7.55 7.05
CA THR A 167 -5.45 -8.79 7.79
C THR A 167 -6.13 -9.82 6.89
N SER A 168 -5.40 -10.84 6.42
CA SER A 168 -6.07 -12.12 6.16
C SER A 168 -6.87 -12.45 7.42
N THR A 169 -8.08 -12.99 7.28
CA THR A 169 -9.00 -13.46 8.36
C THR A 169 -8.40 -14.50 9.33
N ILE A 170 -7.07 -14.62 9.38
CA ILE A 170 -6.32 -15.34 10.37
C ILE A 170 -6.20 -14.44 11.59
N LYS A 171 -7.11 -14.66 12.55
CA LYS A 171 -6.86 -14.32 13.94
C LYS A 171 -5.90 -15.42 14.44
N PRO A 172 -4.59 -15.16 14.62
CA PRO A 172 -3.69 -16.19 15.12
C PRO A 172 -4.18 -16.58 16.51
N ASP A 173 -4.55 -17.85 16.65
CA ASP A 173 -4.91 -18.43 17.94
C ASP A 173 -3.63 -18.58 18.76
N MET A 174 -3.34 -17.54 19.53
CA MET A 174 -2.16 -17.49 20.39
C MET A 174 -2.21 -18.57 21.47
N GLU A 175 -3.40 -18.99 21.92
CA GLU A 175 -3.54 -20.06 22.90
C GLU A 175 -3.19 -21.41 22.27
N ALA A 176 -3.68 -21.70 21.06
CA ALA A 176 -3.32 -22.91 20.32
C ALA A 176 -1.81 -22.98 19.99
N LEU A 177 -1.22 -21.86 19.53
CA LEU A 177 0.20 -21.77 19.20
C LEU A 177 1.12 -21.90 20.43
N LEU A 178 0.66 -21.46 21.60
CA LEU A 178 1.37 -21.65 22.86
C LEU A 178 1.21 -23.08 23.39
N CYS A 179 0.07 -23.73 23.14
CA CYS A 179 -0.20 -25.11 23.54
C CYS A 179 0.61 -26.13 22.72
N GLU A 180 0.85 -25.88 21.43
CA GLU A 180 1.72 -26.72 20.58
C GLU A 180 3.21 -26.64 20.93
N LYS A 181 3.64 -25.65 21.74
CA LYS A 181 5.01 -25.54 22.23
C LYS A 181 5.27 -26.32 23.53
N GLN A 182 4.55 -27.42 23.76
CA GLN A 182 4.93 -28.34 24.83
C GLN A 182 6.27 -29.04 24.51
N HIS A 183 7.32 -28.51 25.14
CA HIS A 183 8.54 -29.18 25.57
C HIS A 183 9.34 -29.92 24.49
N GLN A 184 10.43 -29.28 24.01
CA GLN A 184 11.61 -30.07 23.67
C GLN A 184 12.10 -30.74 24.96
N VAL A 185 11.76 -32.03 25.13
CA VAL A 185 12.40 -32.88 26.12
C VAL A 185 13.86 -33.03 25.68
N SER A 186 14.79 -32.58 26.52
CA SER A 186 16.22 -32.77 26.28
C SER A 186 16.53 -34.27 26.29
N HIS A 187 17.21 -34.75 25.25
CA HIS A 187 17.91 -36.03 25.27
C HIS A 187 19.27 -35.88 25.96
#